data_AF-A0A1W6Z805-F1
#
_entry.id   AF-A0A1W6Z805-F1
#
_cell.length_a   1.000
_cell.length_b   1.000
_cell.length_c   1.000
_cell.angle_alpha   90.00
_cell.angle_beta   90.00
_cell.angle_gamma   90.00
#
_symmetry.space_group_name_H-M   'P 1'
#
loop_
_entity.id
_entity.type
_entity.pdbx_description
1 polymer ?
#
loop_
_entity_poly.entity_id
_entity_poly.type
_entity_poly.pdbx_seq_one_letter_code
_entity_poly.pdbx_strand_id
1 'polypeptide(L)'
;MSLASTSPPITAQAARADSIGYLALTFVGKRLPLQVLRSAAGYYIGAFDDHDGPCSRESFEYFPSRDAAAKALATGAWTQRSHP
;
A
#
# COMPACT_ATOMS: atom_id res chain seq x y z
N MET A 1 25.32 19.40 16.48
CA MET A 1 25.44 18.52 15.29
C MET A 1 24.28 17.55 15.38
N SER A 2 23.22 17.77 14.59
CA SER A 2 21.98 16.99 14.68
C SER A 2 22.20 15.64 14.00
N LEU A 3 22.03 14.55 14.75
CA LEU A 3 22.07 13.20 14.20
C LEU A 3 20.81 13.03 13.35
N ALA A 4 20.96 13.18 12.03
CA ALA A 4 19.95 12.70 11.10
C ALA A 4 19.82 11.19 11.34
N SER A 5 18.74 10.79 12.00
CA SER A 5 18.30 9.40 12.03
C SER A 5 17.92 9.01 10.62
N THR A 6 18.91 8.62 9.82
CA THR A 6 18.70 7.95 8.55
C THR A 6 18.15 6.58 8.88
N SER A 7 16.85 6.49 9.13
CA SER A 7 16.15 5.22 9.13
C SER A 7 16.47 4.52 7.79
N PRO A 8 16.76 3.21 7.79
CA PRO A 8 16.96 2.50 6.54
C PRO A 8 15.75 2.74 5.63
N PRO A 9 15.95 2.82 4.28
CA PRO A 9 14.82 2.91 3.36
C PRO A 9 13.89 1.73 3.66
N ILE A 10 12.63 2.03 4.02
CA ILE A 10 11.64 0.97 4.20
C ILE A 10 11.54 0.23 2.87
N THR A 11 11.71 -1.08 2.90
CA THR A 11 11.51 -1.90 1.71
C THR A 11 10.03 -2.19 1.53
N ALA A 12 9.60 -2.45 0.30
CA ALA A 12 8.25 -2.92 0.01
C ALA A 12 7.83 -4.11 0.91
N GLN A 13 8.74 -5.05 1.14
CA GLN A 13 8.50 -6.21 1.99
C GLN A 13 8.31 -5.83 3.46
N ALA A 14 9.11 -4.90 3.99
CA ALA A 14 8.96 -4.42 5.36
C ALA A 14 7.63 -3.67 5.55
N ALA A 15 7.29 -2.79 4.61
CA ALA A 15 6.00 -2.08 4.62
C ALA A 15 4.83 -3.07 4.61
N ARG A 16 4.90 -4.10 3.77
CA ARG A 16 3.87 -5.16 3.72
C ARG A 16 3.78 -5.97 5.01
N ALA A 17 4.91 -6.30 5.63
CA ALA A 17 4.92 -7.00 6.92
C ALA A 17 4.27 -6.18 8.03
N ASP A 18 4.46 -4.86 8.02
CA ASP A 18 3.81 -3.89 8.91
C ASP A 18 2.37 -3.55 8.47
N SER A 19 1.89 -4.14 7.37
CA SER A 19 0.59 -3.86 6.75
C SER A 19 0.36 -2.38 6.43
N ILE A 20 1.41 -1.67 6.01
CA ILE A 20 1.38 -0.25 5.59
C ILE A 20 1.64 -0.08 4.09
N GLY A 21 1.10 1.00 3.52
CA GLY A 21 1.32 1.40 2.13
C GLY A 21 2.76 1.85 1.90
N TYR A 22 3.50 1.10 1.07
CA TYR A 22 4.86 1.43 0.68
C TYR A 22 4.90 2.72 -0.15
N LEU A 23 4.02 2.88 -1.15
CA LEU A 23 4.01 4.09 -1.98
C LEU A 23 3.44 5.28 -1.22
N ALA A 24 2.41 5.08 -0.40
CA ALA A 24 1.91 6.14 0.50
C ALA A 24 3.02 6.68 1.41
N LEU A 25 3.82 5.80 2.00
CA LEU A 25 4.93 6.22 2.84
C LEU A 25 6.07 6.87 2.03
N THR A 26 6.45 6.28 0.90
CA THR A 26 7.62 6.71 0.13
C THR A 26 7.39 8.00 -0.65
N PHE A 27 6.21 8.16 -1.26
CA PHE A 27 5.91 9.29 -2.15
C PHE A 27 5.05 10.37 -1.50
N VAL A 28 4.20 10.00 -0.53
CA VAL A 28 3.32 10.95 0.17
C VAL A 28 3.82 11.25 1.59
N GLY A 29 4.67 10.39 2.16
CA GLY A 29 5.16 10.53 3.53
C GLY A 29 4.15 10.10 4.59
N LYS A 30 3.05 9.43 4.21
CA LYS A 30 1.99 9.00 5.12
C LYS A 30 2.09 7.51 5.43
N ARG A 31 2.12 7.14 6.72
CA ARG A 31 1.99 5.75 7.17
C ARG A 31 0.51 5.38 7.24
N LEU A 32 0.00 4.83 6.15
CA LEU A 32 -1.40 4.43 6.03
C LEU A 32 -1.51 2.91 5.95
N PRO A 33 -2.52 2.29 6.57
CA PRO A 33 -2.71 0.85 6.51
C PRO A 33 -3.10 0.40 5.09
N LEU A 34 -2.67 -0.82 4.73
CA LEU A 34 -3.11 -1.48 3.51
C LEU A 34 -4.56 -1.93 3.65
N GLN A 35 -5.37 -1.62 2.65
CA GLN A 35 -6.74 -2.08 2.58
C GLN A 35 -7.20 -2.33 1.16
N VAL A 36 -8.31 -3.05 1.03
CA VAL A 36 -8.96 -3.28 -0.25
C VAL A 36 -9.76 -2.06 -0.65
N LEU A 37 -9.43 -1.51 -1.82
CA LEU A 37 -10.10 -0.38 -2.45
C LEU A 37 -10.72 -0.81 -3.79
N ARG A 38 -11.55 0.07 -4.37
CA ARG A 38 -12.26 -0.18 -5.63
C ARG A 38 -12.14 1.03 -6.55
N SER A 39 -11.95 0.78 -7.85
CA SER A 39 -12.10 1.76 -8.92
C SER A 39 -12.99 1.19 -10.03
N ALA A 40 -13.16 1.96 -11.11
CA ALA A 40 -13.85 1.48 -12.32
C ALA A 40 -13.16 0.26 -12.97
N ALA A 41 -11.85 0.08 -12.75
CA ALA A 41 -11.08 -1.03 -13.31
C ALA A 41 -11.16 -2.32 -12.47
N GLY A 42 -11.69 -2.26 -11.25
CA GLY A 42 -11.82 -3.42 -10.36
C GLY A 42 -11.40 -3.12 -8.92
N TYR A 43 -11.16 -4.18 -8.14
CA TYR A 43 -10.66 -4.07 -6.77
C TYR A 43 -9.14 -4.09 -6.75
N TYR A 44 -8.53 -3.43 -5.78
CA TYR A 44 -7.07 -3.39 -5.65
C TYR A 44 -6.68 -3.22 -4.19
N ILE A 45 -5.41 -3.45 -3.89
CA ILE A 45 -4.85 -3.18 -2.57
C ILE A 45 -4.22 -1.80 -2.63
N GLY A 46 -4.58 -0.93 -1.70
CA GLY A 46 -4.10 0.44 -1.65
C GLY A 46 -4.04 0.96 -0.22
N ALA A 47 -3.59 2.20 -0.10
CA ALA A 47 -3.64 2.96 1.14
C ALA A 47 -4.72 4.04 1.03
N PHE A 48 -5.45 4.23 2.11
CA PHE A 48 -6.54 5.21 2.18
C PHE A 48 -6.36 6.07 3.42
N ASP A 49 -6.54 7.37 3.22
CA ASP A 49 -6.59 8.36 4.27
C ASP A 49 -8.06 8.74 4.51
N ASP A 50 -8.50 8.75 5.76
CA ASP A 50 -9.91 9.01 6.10
C ASP A 50 -10.37 10.43 5.70
N HIS A 51 -9.44 11.39 5.64
CA HIS A 51 -9.72 12.78 5.30
C HIS A 51 -9.45 13.09 3.82
N ASP A 52 -8.37 12.55 3.24
CA ASP A 52 -7.92 12.85 1.87
C ASP A 52 -8.43 11.84 0.82
N GLY A 53 -8.91 10.68 1.26
CA GLY A 53 -9.36 9.60 0.38
C GLY A 53 -8.24 8.65 -0.07
N PRO A 54 -8.37 8.00 -1.24
CA PRO A 54 -7.40 6.99 -1.70
C PRO A 54 -6.04 7.64 -1.99
N CYS A 55 -5.04 7.31 -1.18
CA CYS A 55 -3.72 7.92 -1.21
C CYS A 55 -2.83 7.29 -2.28
N SER A 56 -2.86 5.96 -2.40
CA SER A 56 -2.05 5.23 -3.38
C SER A 56 -2.63 3.86 -3.70
N ARG A 57 -2.31 3.37 -4.91
CA ARG A 57 -2.55 1.98 -5.31
C ARG A 57 -1.27 1.18 -5.18
N GLU A 58 -1.26 0.24 -4.23
CA GLU A 58 -0.10 -0.54 -3.84
C GLU A 58 0.03 -1.82 -4.66
N SER A 59 -1.08 -2.50 -5.00
CA SER A 59 -1.05 -3.68 -5.88
C SER A 59 -0.94 -3.32 -7.34
N PHE A 60 -0.14 -4.09 -8.09
CA PHE A 60 -0.09 -3.99 -9.54
C PHE A 60 -1.38 -4.51 -10.16
N GLU A 61 -1.88 -5.61 -9.59
CA GLU A 61 -3.08 -6.31 -10.00
C GLU A 61 -4.35 -5.55 -9.64
N TYR A 62 -5.34 -5.69 -10.51
CA TYR A 62 -6.75 -5.55 -10.16
C TYR A 62 -7.34 -6.94 -9.94
N PHE A 63 -8.25 -7.04 -8.98
CA PHE A 63 -8.95 -8.25 -8.61
C PHE A 63 -10.41 -8.17 -9.04
N PRO A 64 -11.01 -9.31 -9.43
CA PRO A 64 -12.40 -9.35 -9.92
C PRO A 64 -13.43 -9.11 -8.81
N SER A 65 -13.06 -9.30 -7.52
CA SER A 65 -13.96 -9.11 -6.38
C SER A 65 -13.22 -8.58 -5.15
N ARG A 66 -13.98 -8.01 -4.21
CA ARG A 66 -13.46 -7.56 -2.91
C ARG A 66 -12.84 -8.71 -2.13
N ASP A 67 -13.48 -9.89 -2.17
CA ASP A 67 -13.00 -11.09 -1.49
C ASP A 67 -11.66 -11.57 -2.06
N ALA A 68 -11.52 -11.60 -3.40
CA ALA A 68 -10.26 -11.97 -4.04
C ALA A 68 -9.11 -11.01 -3.65
N ALA A 69 -9.38 -9.70 -3.61
CA ALA A 69 -8.41 -8.71 -3.15
C ALA A 69 -8.09 -8.87 -1.65
N ALA A 70 -9.09 -9.14 -0.81
CA ALA A 70 -8.90 -9.33 0.62
C ALA A 70 -8.07 -10.59 0.92
N LYS A 71 -8.35 -11.68 0.19
CA LYS A 71 -7.56 -12.90 0.25
C LYS A 71 -6.13 -12.65 -0.19
N ALA A 72 -5.92 -11.94 -1.31
CA ALA A 72 -4.59 -11.58 -1.76
C ALA A 72 -3.84 -10.74 -0.72
N LEU A 73 -4.51 -9.73 -0.14
CA LEU A 73 -3.94 -8.91 0.93
C LEU A 73 -3.50 -9.78 2.13
N ALA A 74 -4.38 -10.66 2.60
CA ALA A 74 -4.11 -11.53 3.75
C ALA A 74 -3.00 -12.57 3.49
N THR A 75 -2.92 -13.14 2.29
CA THR A 75 -1.91 -14.16 1.95
C THR A 75 -0.62 -13.57 1.39
N GLY A 76 -0.61 -12.28 1.06
CA GLY A 76 0.47 -11.66 0.31
C GLY A 76 0.53 -12.07 -1.17
N ALA A 77 -0.52 -12.70 -1.72
CA ALA A 77 -0.58 -13.13 -3.11
C ALA A 77 -0.91 -11.97 -4.08
N TRP A 78 -0.07 -10.93 -4.06
CA TRP A 78 -0.13 -9.74 -4.92
C TRP A 78 1.26 -9.13 -5.06
N THR A 79 1.45 -8.31 -6.09
CA THR A 79 2.73 -7.70 -6.39
C THR A 79 2.74 -6.22 -6.05
N GLN A 80 3.74 -5.79 -5.28
CA GLN A 80 3.91 -4.37 -4.96
C GLN A 80 4.28 -3.58 -6.21
N ARG A 81 3.56 -2.49 -6.46
CA ARG A 81 3.96 -1.50 -7.46
C ARG A 81 5.20 -0.75 -6.98
N SER A 82 6.15 -0.59 -7.89
CA SER A 82 7.37 0.20 -7.65
C SER A 82 7.13 1.71 -7.74
N HIS A 83 6.07 2.14 -8.43
CA HIS A 83 5.76 3.55 -8.70
C HIS A 83 4.23 3.79 -8.68
N PRO A 84 3.77 4.99 -8.27
CA PRO A 84 2.35 5.37 -8.15
C PRO A 84 1.56 5.30 -9.47
#